data_AF-A0A0D8B4X1-F1
#
_entry.id   AF-A0A0D8B4X1-F1
#
_cell.length_a   1.000
_cell.length_b   1.000
_cell.length_c   1.000
_cell.angle_alpha   90.00
_cell.angle_beta   90.00
_cell.angle_gamma   90.00
#
_symmetry.space_group_name_H-M   'P 1'
#
loop_
_entity.id
_entity.type
_entity.pdbx_description
1 polymer ?
#
loop_
_entity_poly.entity_id
_entity_poly.type
_entity_poly.pdbx_seq_one_letter_code
_entity_poly.pdbx_strand_id
1 'polypeptide(L)' 'MDSEAAGGVTALRMILGRQLQDLREKAGLTYEQAAEAIYASHWTIRRMERGESLKLNSVK' A
#
# COMPACT_ATOMS: atom_id res chain seq x y z
N MET A 1 4.84 -27.68 -2.69
CA MET A 1 6.00 -26.95 -3.27
C MET A 1 5.64 -25.46 -3.36
N ASP A 2 4.96 -24.92 -2.33
CA ASP A 2 4.12 -23.70 -2.46
C ASP A 2 4.55 -22.57 -1.50
N SER A 3 5.46 -22.86 -0.57
CA SER A 3 5.89 -21.92 0.47
C SER A 3 6.82 -20.82 -0.06
N GLU A 4 7.57 -21.09 -1.13
CA GLU A 4 8.52 -20.14 -1.73
C GLU A 4 7.78 -19.04 -2.51
N ALA A 5 6.71 -19.41 -3.22
CA ALA A 5 5.82 -18.47 -3.91
C ALA A 5 5.11 -17.53 -2.91
N ALA A 6 4.67 -18.06 -1.76
CA ALA A 6 4.03 -17.24 -0.71
C ALA A 6 5.02 -16.25 -0.06
N GLY A 7 6.27 -16.66 0.14
CA GLY A 7 7.35 -15.79 0.65
C GLY A 7 7.71 -14.67 -0.32
N GLY A 8 7.87 -14.98 -1.62
CA GLY A 8 8.22 -14.00 -2.66
C GLY A 8 7.15 -12.91 -2.83
N VAL A 9 5.87 -13.28 -2.75
CA VAL A 9 4.76 -12.32 -2.82
C VAL A 9 4.76 -11.37 -1.60
N THR A 10 5.16 -11.84 -0.43
CA THR A 10 5.25 -11.01 0.79
C THR A 10 6.41 -10.02 0.69
N ALA A 11 7.59 -10.46 0.24
CA ALA A 11 8.74 -9.59 0.04
C ALA A 11 8.47 -8.48 -0.98
N LEU A 12 7.83 -8.81 -2.10
CA LEU A 12 7.45 -7.82 -3.13
C LEU A 12 6.48 -6.76 -2.58
N ARG A 13 5.48 -7.16 -1.79
CA ARG A 13 4.54 -6.22 -1.15
C ARG A 13 5.23 -5.27 -0.18
N MET A 14 6.21 -5.77 0.58
CA MET A 14 6.98 -4.94 1.51
C MET A 14 7.83 -3.89 0.78
N ILE A 15 8.49 -4.28 -0.32
CA ILE A 15 9.27 -3.35 -1.15
C ILE A 15 8.36 -2.28 -1.74
N LEU A 16 7.22 -2.69 -2.31
CA LEU A 16 6.26 -1.75 -2.89
C LEU A 16 5.69 -0.79 -1.83
N GLY A 17 5.32 -1.30 -0.65
CA GLY A 17 4.81 -0.47 0.44
C GLY A 17 5.81 0.59 0.89
N ARG A 18 7.10 0.23 1.00
CA ARG A 18 8.17 1.18 1.31
C ARG A 18 8.35 2.23 0.22
N GLN A 19 8.32 1.84 -1.04
CA GLN A 19 8.43 2.78 -2.16
C GLN A 19 7.25 3.77 -2.20
N LEU A 20 6.04 3.30 -1.91
CA LEU A 20 4.86 4.17 -1.80
C LEU A 20 4.99 5.16 -0.64
N GLN A 21 5.47 4.70 0.52
CA GLN A 21 5.75 5.56 1.67
C GLN A 21 6.76 6.66 1.28
N ASP A 22 7.88 6.28 0.68
CA ASP A 22 8.93 7.21 0.27
C ASP A 22 8.40 8.27 -0.72
N LEU A 23 7.56 7.86 -1.69
CA LEU A 23 6.97 8.79 -2.65
C LEU A 23 6.00 9.76 -1.97
N ARG A 24 5.14 9.28 -1.06
CA ARG A 24 4.21 10.15 -0.32
C ARG A 24 4.96 11.18 0.51
N GLU A 25 5.99 10.74 1.25
CA GLU A 25 6.80 11.60 2.10
C GLU A 25 7.60 12.63 1.28
N LYS A 26 8.19 12.21 0.15
CA LYS A 26 8.89 13.14 -0.77
C LYS A 26 7.95 14.16 -1.39
N ALA A 27 6.70 13.80 -1.64
CA ALA A 27 5.67 14.71 -2.11
C ALA A 27 5.09 15.62 -1.00
N GLY A 28 5.48 15.41 0.27
CA GLY A 28 4.95 16.16 1.40
C GLY A 28 3.48 15.91 1.69
N LEU A 29 2.93 14.78 1.22
CA LEU A 29 1.51 14.49 1.33
C LEU A 29 1.17 13.79 2.65
N THR A 30 0.06 14.20 3.27
CA THR A 30 -0.57 13.41 4.35
C THR A 30 -1.22 12.15 3.78
N TYR A 31 -1.61 11.22 4.65
CA TYR A 31 -2.36 10.03 4.25
C TYR A 31 -3.69 10.38 3.61
N GLU A 32 -4.38 11.40 4.10
CA GLU A 32 -5.65 11.88 3.59
C GLU A 32 -5.50 12.49 2.20
N GLN A 33 -4.46 13.31 1.98
CA GLN A 33 -4.18 13.89 0.67
C GLN A 33 -3.78 12.82 -0.36
N ALA A 34 -2.96 11.85 0.03
CA ALA A 34 -2.59 10.73 -0.82
C ALA A 34 -3.81 9.84 -1.16
N ALA A 35 -4.70 9.63 -0.19
CA ALA A 35 -5.92 8.88 -0.36
C ALA A 35 -6.88 9.55 -1.35
N GLU A 36 -7.09 10.86 -1.21
CA GLU A 36 -7.89 11.67 -2.13
C GLU A 36 -7.34 11.58 -3.57
N ALA A 37 -6.02 11.69 -3.73
CA ALA A 37 -5.35 11.66 -5.03
C ALA A 37 -5.56 10.35 -5.83
N ILE A 38 -5.90 9.24 -5.16
CA ILE A 38 -6.10 7.93 -5.80
C ILE A 38 -7.48 7.32 -5.53
N TYR A 39 -8.44 8.12 -5.06
CA TYR A 39 -9.80 7.69 -4.71
C TYR A 39 -9.84 6.51 -3.72
N ALA A 40 -9.01 6.58 -2.68
CA ALA A 40 -8.91 5.60 -1.62
C ALA A 40 -9.27 6.20 -0.25
N SER A 41 -9.31 5.37 0.78
CA SER A 41 -9.35 5.84 2.17
C SER A 41 -7.93 6.03 2.71
N HIS A 42 -7.74 6.96 3.66
CA HIS A 42 -6.43 7.11 4.34
C HIS A 42 -5.99 5.80 5.02
N TRP A 43 -6.94 4.95 5.43
CA TRP A 43 -6.65 3.62 6.00
C TRP A 43 -6.11 2.65 4.94
N THR A 44 -6.63 2.71 3.72
CA THR A 44 -6.12 1.95 2.57
C THR A 44 -4.66 2.33 2.29
N ILE A 45 -4.32 3.63 2.32
CA ILE A 45 -2.93 4.09 2.13
C ILE A 45 -2.00 3.51 3.20
N ARG A 46 -2.37 3.57 4.49
CA ARG A 46 -1.55 3.00 5.56
C ARG A 46 -1.27 1.51 5.37
N ARG A 47 -2.24 0.76 4.84
CA ARG A 47 -2.09 -0.68 4.57
C ARG A 47 -1.22 -0.96 3.36
N MET A 48 -1.37 -0.18 2.30
CA MET A 48 -0.48 -0.21 1.15
C MET A 48 0.98 0.01 1.59
N GLU A 49 1.24 1.03 2.40
CA GLU A 49 2.58 1.36 2.88
C GLU A 49 3.18 0.29 3.81
N ARG A 50 2.33 -0.49 4.49
CA ARG A 50 2.74 -1.62 5.33
C ARG A 50 2.85 -2.95 4.58
N GLY A 51 2.58 -2.97 3.27
CA GLY A 51 2.59 -4.19 2.46
C GLY A 51 1.47 -5.18 2.82
N GLU A 52 0.39 -4.70 3.45
CA GLU A 52 -0.71 -5.55 3.88
C GLU A 52 -1.66 -5.89 2.73
N SER A 53 -2.38 -7.00 2.87
CA SER A 53 -3.41 -7.41 1.90
C SER A 53 -4.59 -6.44 1.89
N LEU A 54 -4.88 -5.83 0.75
CA LEU A 54 -6.06 -4.99 0.59
C LEU A 54 -7.28 -5.86 0.36
N LYS A 55 -8.38 -5.56 1.06
CA LYS A 55 -9.70 -6.03 0.65
C LYS A 55 -10.27 -4.94 -0.25
N LEU A 56 -10.37 -5.20 -1.55
CA LEU A 56 -11.16 -4.33 -2.42
C LEU A 56 -12.62 -4.51 -2.00
N ASN A 57 -13.07 -3.64 -1.11
CA ASN A 57 -14.47 -3.31 -1.04
C ASN A 57 -14.61 -2.21 -2.09
N SER A 58 -15.28 -2.51 -3.20
CA SER A 58 -15.56 -1.51 -4.23
C SER A 58 -16.07 -0.25 -3.55
N VAL A 59 -15.29 0.83 -3.64
CA VAL A 59 -15.72 2.14 -3.18
C VAL A 59 -16.96 2.47 -4.02
N LYS A 60 -18.06 2.80 -3.33
CA LYS A 60 -19.34 3.11 -3.96
C LYS A 60 -19.26 4.40 -4.75
#